data_AF-A0A202FDV6-F1
#
_entry.id   AF-A0A202FDV6-F1
#
_cell.length_a   1.000
_cell.length_b   1.000
_cell.length_c   1.000
_cell.angle_alpha   90.00
_cell.angle_beta   90.00
_cell.angle_gamma   90.00
#
_symmetry.space_group_name_H-M   'P 1'
#
loop_
_entity.id
_entity.type
_entity.pdbx_description
1 polymer ?
#
loop_
_entity_poly.entity_id
_entity_poly.type
_entity_poly.pdbx_seq_one_letter_code
_entity_poly.pdbx_strand_id
1 'polypeptide(L)'
;MDKKQRIFYLDFIRVIAILLVIFIHVSTIDTTKHIGTTDWQIIKMLNYFAHISVPIFFMISGTLILNSPKTLSLKYTWQKRIPRIVIPFVIWSIILPTVISLTSNLLSTNDVWGRLKFILNKPTIPVFWFMYPLIGVYILSPIIKTFVDNASLKMLFYVTSVWLVTCSLLPSVNVMMGKDMKHVFQLSPVSNFLLIGGFTGYFILGYLLSQMDFRNISSFALLTLFIGIGTFGNFFSESVPKTFDTNNSYYVTSLFIPIMSIAAFILLQKWGNSIRSRGVINFFESLAPLVFGIYLLHYLVIFFIEPWFFKNTNLRGIPATFLRYIVVVFITIVIIRVVSFIPGINYLLTGHTRSKK
;
A
#
# COMPACT_ATOMS: atom_id res chain seq x y z
N MET A 1 10.73 9.35 30.93
CA MET A 1 9.39 9.15 30.31
C MET A 1 9.54 8.17 29.16
N ASP A 2 9.03 6.96 29.35
CA ASP A 2 9.30 5.76 28.56
C ASP A 2 9.10 5.94 27.05
N LYS A 3 10.21 5.91 26.32
CA LYS A 3 10.20 5.54 24.90
C LYS A 3 9.74 4.08 24.84
N LYS A 4 8.45 3.85 24.60
CA LYS A 4 7.97 2.58 24.02
C LYS A 4 9.00 2.12 22.98
N GLN A 5 9.61 0.96 23.17
CA GLN A 5 10.66 0.44 22.30
C GLN A 5 10.17 0.52 20.85
N ARG A 6 10.84 1.36 20.07
CA ARG A 6 10.55 1.50 18.65
C ARG A 6 10.89 0.18 17.98
N ILE A 7 9.91 -0.46 17.36
CA ILE A 7 10.08 -1.74 16.69
C ILE A 7 10.69 -1.47 15.31
N PHE A 8 12.02 -1.53 15.23
CA PHE A 8 12.78 -1.14 14.04
C PHE A 8 12.33 -1.86 12.76
N TYR A 9 12.05 -3.17 12.82
CA TYR A 9 11.64 -3.91 11.63
C TYR A 9 10.35 -3.35 11.00
N LEU A 10 9.45 -2.73 11.78
CA LEU A 10 8.23 -2.13 11.22
C LEU A 10 8.53 -0.82 10.47
N ASP A 11 9.53 -0.06 10.91
CA ASP A 11 10.03 1.09 10.14
C ASP A 11 10.72 0.64 8.86
N PHE A 12 11.51 -0.43 8.94
CA PHE A 12 12.16 -1.07 7.79
C PHE A 12 11.13 -1.49 6.73
N ILE A 13 10.15 -2.31 7.10
CA ILE A 13 9.11 -2.78 6.18
C ILE A 13 8.32 -1.59 5.59
N ARG A 14 7.98 -0.57 6.42
CA ARG A 14 7.22 0.59 5.96
C ARG A 14 7.96 1.39 4.88
N VAL A 15 9.27 1.57 5.03
CA VAL A 15 10.10 2.25 4.02
C VAL A 15 10.19 1.42 2.75
N ILE A 16 10.39 0.11 2.84
CA ILE A 16 10.39 -0.77 1.65
C ILE A 16 9.04 -0.70 0.93
N ALA A 17 7.92 -0.73 1.67
CA ALA A 17 6.58 -0.65 1.09
C ALA A 17 6.34 0.65 0.32
N ILE A 18 6.79 1.82 0.82
CA ILE A 18 6.61 3.08 0.07
C ILE A 18 7.46 3.15 -1.19
N LEU A 19 8.67 2.58 -1.15
CA LEU A 19 9.54 2.49 -2.32
C LEU A 19 8.88 1.63 -3.43
N LEU A 20 8.27 0.51 -3.04
CA LEU A 20 7.49 -0.32 -3.96
C LEU A 20 6.26 0.41 -4.53
N VAL A 21 5.53 1.21 -3.74
CA VAL A 21 4.40 2.03 -4.25
C VAL A 21 4.88 3.01 -5.32
N ILE A 22 5.97 3.73 -5.08
CA ILE A 22 6.53 4.66 -6.07
C ILE A 22 6.93 3.89 -7.34
N PHE A 23 7.54 2.72 -7.19
CA PHE A 23 7.92 1.89 -8.31
C PHE A 23 6.72 1.46 -9.16
N ILE A 24 5.59 1.05 -8.56
CA ILE A 24 4.35 0.71 -9.28
C ILE A 24 3.94 1.87 -10.18
N HIS A 25 3.84 3.09 -9.62
CA HIS A 25 3.32 4.23 -10.36
C HIS A 25 4.29 4.74 -11.44
N VAL A 26 5.60 4.70 -11.19
CA VAL A 26 6.61 5.06 -12.20
C VAL A 26 6.63 4.03 -13.35
N SER A 27 6.59 2.74 -13.02
CA SER A 27 6.69 1.68 -14.04
C SER A 27 5.40 1.48 -14.86
N THR A 28 4.24 1.93 -14.36
CA THR A 28 2.95 1.78 -15.08
C THR A 28 2.99 2.38 -16.50
N ILE A 29 3.75 3.46 -16.68
CA ILE A 29 3.94 4.12 -17.97
C ILE A 29 4.61 3.18 -18.99
N ASP A 30 5.64 2.47 -18.57
CA ASP A 30 6.39 1.57 -19.44
C ASP A 30 5.63 0.26 -19.67
N THR A 31 4.78 -0.14 -18.72
CA THR A 31 3.86 -1.26 -18.90
C THR A 31 2.74 -0.98 -19.92
N THR A 32 2.54 0.28 -20.34
CA THR A 32 1.47 0.65 -21.29
C THR A 32 1.98 1.08 -22.67
N LYS A 33 3.25 1.50 -22.81
CA LYS A 33 3.80 2.04 -24.08
C LYS A 33 4.63 1.06 -24.92
N HIS A 34 5.21 0.00 -24.32
CA HIS A 34 6.19 -0.89 -25.00
C HIS A 34 5.77 -2.36 -25.02
N ILE A 35 4.46 -2.62 -25.15
CA ILE A 35 3.85 -3.95 -25.06
C ILE A 35 4.55 -4.94 -26.01
N GLY A 36 4.88 -6.12 -25.49
CA GLY A 36 5.49 -7.22 -26.25
C GLY A 36 7.02 -7.25 -26.27
N THR A 37 7.71 -6.21 -25.79
CA THR A 37 9.18 -6.20 -25.67
C THR A 37 9.68 -6.95 -24.44
N THR A 38 10.95 -7.39 -24.44
CA THR A 38 11.60 -8.00 -23.26
C THR A 38 11.61 -7.05 -22.06
N ASP A 39 11.88 -5.77 -22.31
CA ASP A 39 11.86 -4.72 -21.28
C ASP A 39 10.48 -4.61 -20.64
N TRP A 40 9.41 -4.62 -21.46
CA TRP A 40 8.04 -4.61 -20.97
C TRP A 40 7.72 -5.82 -20.10
N GLN A 41 8.14 -7.02 -20.50
CA GLN A 41 7.92 -8.23 -19.70
C GLN A 41 8.61 -8.14 -18.34
N ILE A 42 9.87 -7.72 -18.32
CA ILE A 42 10.65 -7.55 -17.07
C ILE A 42 10.00 -6.49 -16.17
N ILE A 43 9.69 -5.31 -16.72
CA ILE A 43 9.09 -4.21 -15.95
C ILE A 43 7.72 -4.62 -15.40
N LYS A 44 6.90 -5.29 -16.20
CA LYS A 44 5.59 -5.80 -15.77
C LYS A 44 5.72 -6.83 -14.65
N MET A 45 6.68 -7.76 -14.74
CA MET A 45 6.94 -8.72 -13.68
C MET A 45 7.40 -8.03 -12.38
N LEU A 46 8.34 -7.08 -12.47
CA LEU A 46 8.78 -6.30 -11.31
C LEU A 46 7.62 -5.48 -10.70
N ASN A 47 6.78 -4.89 -11.55
CA ASN A 47 5.60 -4.14 -11.15
C ASN A 47 4.62 -5.04 -10.40
N TYR A 48 4.39 -6.26 -10.89
CA TYR A 48 3.59 -7.29 -10.22
C TYR A 48 4.13 -7.62 -8.82
N PHE A 49 5.45 -7.86 -8.69
CA PHE A 49 6.08 -8.08 -7.39
C PHE A 49 5.89 -6.90 -6.42
N ALA A 50 5.91 -5.67 -6.92
CA ALA A 50 5.73 -4.48 -6.11
C ALA A 50 4.30 -4.33 -5.52
N HIS A 51 3.29 -5.04 -6.06
CA HIS A 51 1.90 -4.96 -5.60
C HIS A 51 1.68 -5.45 -4.17
N ILE A 52 2.62 -6.21 -3.58
CA ILE A 52 2.60 -6.56 -2.15
C ILE A 52 2.65 -5.32 -1.23
N SER A 53 3.11 -4.18 -1.75
CA SER A 53 3.25 -2.94 -0.98
C SER A 53 1.97 -2.53 -0.25
N VAL A 54 0.82 -2.63 -0.93
CA VAL A 54 -0.49 -2.27 -0.37
C VAL A 54 -0.90 -3.23 0.77
N PRO A 55 -0.98 -4.56 0.57
CA PRO A 55 -1.17 -5.53 1.64
C PRO A 55 -0.24 -5.32 2.85
N ILE A 56 1.06 -5.11 2.58
CA ILE A 56 2.06 -4.89 3.63
C ILE A 56 1.75 -3.64 4.45
N PHE A 57 1.28 -2.55 3.85
CA PHE A 57 0.84 -1.36 4.61
C PHE A 57 -0.32 -1.67 5.55
N PHE A 58 -1.31 -2.46 5.11
CA PHE A 58 -2.41 -2.90 5.98
C PHE A 58 -1.92 -3.82 7.10
N MET A 59 -0.99 -4.74 6.80
CA MET A 59 -0.42 -5.67 7.79
C MET A 59 0.43 -4.95 8.85
N ILE A 60 1.25 -3.97 8.45
CA ILE A 60 1.98 -3.08 9.38
C ILE A 60 0.99 -2.29 10.24
N SER A 61 -0.05 -1.73 9.62
CA SER A 61 -1.08 -0.96 10.32
C SER A 61 -1.80 -1.82 11.35
N GLY A 62 -2.18 -3.05 10.97
CA GLY A 62 -2.77 -4.05 11.84
C GLY A 62 -1.89 -4.38 13.03
N THR A 63 -0.63 -4.72 12.76
CA THR A 63 0.38 -5.00 13.79
C THR A 63 0.49 -3.85 14.80
N LEU A 64 0.65 -2.61 14.33
CA LEU A 64 0.87 -1.45 15.22
C LEU A 64 -0.37 -1.03 15.99
N ILE A 65 -1.52 -1.04 15.34
CA ILE A 65 -2.76 -0.53 15.90
C ILE A 65 -3.37 -1.56 16.84
N LEU A 66 -3.42 -2.83 16.44
CA LEU A 66 -4.05 -3.87 17.23
C LEU A 66 -3.21 -4.31 18.43
N ASN A 67 -1.89 -4.09 18.42
CA ASN A 67 -1.05 -4.25 19.62
C ASN A 67 -1.05 -3.02 20.55
N SER A 68 -1.74 -1.93 20.20
CA SER A 68 -1.75 -0.72 21.02
C SER A 68 -2.97 -0.65 21.94
N PRO A 69 -2.81 -0.54 23.27
CA PRO A 69 -3.95 -0.40 24.19
C PRO A 69 -4.74 0.90 23.95
N LYS A 70 -4.10 1.95 23.39
CA LYS A 70 -4.77 3.22 23.04
C LYS A 70 -5.86 3.05 21.98
N THR A 71 -5.86 1.94 21.24
CA THR A 71 -6.83 1.67 20.18
C THR A 71 -8.24 1.44 20.72
N LEU A 72 -8.41 0.96 21.95
CA LEU A 72 -9.72 0.80 22.59
C LEU A 72 -10.42 2.15 22.85
N SER A 73 -9.67 3.25 22.92
CA SER A 73 -10.24 4.58 23.15
C SER A 73 -10.82 5.17 21.86
N LEU A 74 -12.15 5.26 21.80
CA LEU A 74 -12.85 5.98 20.72
C LEU A 74 -12.39 7.44 20.62
N LYS A 75 -12.19 8.10 21.77
CA LYS A 75 -11.66 9.47 21.85
C LYS A 75 -10.30 9.58 21.15
N TYR A 76 -9.38 8.66 21.44
CA TYR A 76 -8.07 8.66 20.78
C TYR A 76 -8.19 8.43 19.26
N THR A 77 -9.04 7.50 18.84
CA THR A 77 -9.26 7.20 17.43
C THR A 77 -9.76 8.44 16.67
N TRP A 78 -10.84 9.05 17.12
CA TRP A 78 -11.47 10.18 16.43
C TRP A 78 -10.74 11.52 16.59
N GLN A 79 -10.07 11.77 17.72
CA GLN A 79 -9.43 13.07 17.97
C GLN A 79 -7.94 13.10 17.64
N LYS A 80 -7.26 11.94 17.58
CA LYS A 80 -5.81 11.88 17.34
C LYS A 80 -5.44 11.07 16.11
N ARG A 81 -6.03 9.90 15.89
CA ARG A 81 -5.63 8.99 14.80
C ARG A 81 -6.23 9.40 13.45
N ILE A 82 -7.55 9.54 13.39
CA ILE A 82 -8.27 9.88 12.15
C ILE A 82 -7.84 11.26 11.61
N PRO A 83 -7.76 12.35 12.40
CA PRO A 83 -7.39 13.66 11.88
C PRO A 83 -5.98 13.71 11.30
N ARG A 84 -5.03 12.93 11.84
CA ARG A 84 -3.65 12.83 11.31
C ARG A 84 -3.58 12.33 9.88
N ILE A 85 -4.62 11.65 9.41
CA ILE A 85 -4.64 10.99 8.10
C ILE A 85 -5.62 11.69 7.18
N VAL A 86 -6.82 11.99 7.69
CA VAL A 86 -7.88 12.65 6.92
C VAL A 86 -7.51 14.10 6.59
N ILE A 87 -6.90 14.86 7.51
CA ILE A 87 -6.56 16.27 7.22
C ILE A 87 -5.56 16.37 6.07
N PRO A 88 -4.39 15.67 6.10
CA PRO A 88 -3.49 15.69 4.96
C PRO A 88 -4.10 15.13 3.68
N PHE A 89 -4.88 14.06 3.77
CA PHE A 89 -5.56 13.49 2.61
C PHE A 89 -6.50 14.49 1.94
N VAL A 90 -7.34 15.20 2.70
CA VAL A 90 -8.27 16.20 2.16
C VAL A 90 -7.48 17.38 1.55
N ILE A 91 -6.43 17.85 2.23
CA ILE A 91 -5.59 18.95 1.72
C ILE A 91 -4.93 18.56 0.40
N TRP A 92 -4.31 17.39 0.33
CA TRP A 92 -3.70 16.89 -0.91
C TRP A 92 -4.72 16.57 -2.00
N SER A 93 -5.94 16.19 -1.62
CA SER A 93 -7.07 16.00 -2.55
C SER A 93 -7.54 17.30 -3.20
N ILE A 94 -7.20 18.46 -2.64
CA ILE A 94 -7.41 19.78 -3.23
C ILE A 94 -6.17 20.20 -4.02
N ILE A 95 -4.98 20.11 -3.42
CA ILE A 95 -3.71 20.59 -4.00
C ILE A 95 -3.40 19.89 -5.32
N LEU A 96 -3.36 18.54 -5.35
CA LEU A 96 -2.91 17.81 -6.54
C LEU A 96 -3.77 18.10 -7.78
N PRO A 97 -5.10 17.92 -7.74
CA PRO A 97 -5.94 18.21 -8.90
C PRO A 97 -5.85 19.68 -9.36
N THR A 98 -5.72 20.61 -8.41
CA THR A 98 -5.56 22.05 -8.72
C THR A 98 -4.25 22.30 -9.47
N VAL A 99 -3.14 21.77 -8.97
CA VAL A 99 -1.83 21.93 -9.63
C VAL A 99 -1.85 21.30 -11.02
N ILE A 100 -2.42 20.11 -11.18
CA ILE A 100 -2.55 19.44 -12.49
C ILE A 100 -3.41 20.29 -13.44
N SER A 101 -4.52 20.85 -12.93
CA SER A 101 -5.42 21.70 -13.73
C SER A 101 -4.73 22.95 -14.26
N LEU A 102 -4.02 23.68 -13.39
CA LEU A 102 -3.33 24.91 -13.76
C LEU A 102 -2.16 24.70 -14.73
N THR A 103 -1.53 23.53 -14.71
CA THR A 103 -0.30 23.26 -15.47
C THR A 103 -0.52 22.56 -16.79
N SER A 104 -1.63 21.85 -16.96
CA SER A 104 -1.87 21.04 -18.16
C SER A 104 -2.82 21.67 -19.17
N ASN A 105 -3.49 22.80 -18.87
CA ASN A 105 -4.61 23.36 -19.65
C ASN A 105 -5.75 22.34 -19.95
N LEU A 106 -5.70 21.13 -19.37
CA LEU A 106 -6.62 20.01 -19.63
C LEU A 106 -7.79 19.98 -18.65
N LEU A 107 -7.76 20.77 -17.57
CA LEU A 107 -8.83 20.82 -16.57
C LEU A 107 -9.19 22.26 -16.26
N SER A 108 -10.48 22.57 -16.26
CA SER A 108 -11.04 23.83 -15.78
C SER A 108 -11.02 23.88 -14.25
N THR A 109 -10.97 25.06 -13.63
CA THR A 109 -11.12 25.23 -12.17
C THR A 109 -12.45 24.66 -11.64
N ASN A 110 -13.47 24.57 -12.50
CA ASN A 110 -14.75 23.90 -12.20
C ASN A 110 -14.60 22.38 -11.97
N ASP A 111 -13.55 21.74 -12.50
CA ASP A 111 -13.32 20.30 -12.36
C ASP A 111 -12.82 19.89 -10.97
N VAL A 112 -12.13 20.79 -10.25
CA VAL A 112 -11.62 20.50 -8.90
C VAL A 112 -12.79 20.38 -7.92
N TRP A 113 -13.70 21.35 -7.93
CA TRP A 113 -14.90 21.32 -7.09
C TRP A 113 -15.82 20.15 -7.46
N GLY A 114 -15.94 19.83 -8.75
CA GLY A 114 -16.64 18.64 -9.21
C GLY A 114 -16.05 17.34 -8.64
N ARG A 115 -14.72 17.19 -8.63
CA ARG A 115 -14.05 16.02 -8.04
C ARG A 115 -14.21 15.97 -6.51
N LEU A 116 -14.10 17.11 -5.83
CA LEU A 116 -14.29 17.19 -4.37
C LEU A 116 -15.72 16.86 -3.96
N LYS A 117 -16.73 17.26 -4.73
CA LYS A 117 -18.14 16.92 -4.48
C LYS A 117 -18.36 15.40 -4.41
N PHE A 118 -17.62 14.64 -5.21
CA PHE A 118 -17.68 13.19 -5.25
C PHE A 118 -16.55 12.50 -4.48
N ILE A 119 -15.81 13.21 -3.62
CA ILE A 119 -14.68 12.65 -2.89
C ILE A 119 -15.08 11.42 -2.07
N LEU A 120 -16.32 11.32 -1.57
CA LEU A 120 -16.74 10.12 -0.83
C LEU A 120 -16.95 8.90 -1.72
N ASN A 121 -17.23 9.11 -3.01
CA ASN A 121 -17.52 8.05 -3.98
C ASN A 121 -16.27 7.64 -4.77
N LYS A 122 -15.45 8.62 -5.17
CA LYS A 122 -14.27 8.41 -6.01
C LYS A 122 -13.09 9.26 -5.55
N PRO A 123 -11.86 8.73 -5.64
CA PRO A 123 -10.67 9.51 -5.33
C PRO A 123 -10.47 10.65 -6.33
N THR A 124 -10.02 11.81 -5.85
CA THR A 124 -9.76 12.98 -6.71
C THR A 124 -8.59 12.76 -7.68
N ILE A 125 -7.66 11.89 -7.28
CA ILE A 125 -6.55 11.34 -8.06
C ILE A 125 -6.53 9.83 -7.83
N PRO A 126 -6.40 8.99 -8.88
CA PRO A 126 -6.49 7.53 -8.75
C PRO A 126 -5.70 6.96 -7.58
N VAL A 127 -4.43 7.35 -7.41
CA VAL A 127 -3.55 6.80 -6.36
C VAL A 127 -4.10 6.95 -4.93
N PHE A 128 -4.97 7.93 -4.68
CA PHE A 128 -5.59 8.17 -3.37
C PHE A 128 -6.67 7.15 -3.00
N TRP A 129 -7.01 6.22 -3.89
CA TRP A 129 -7.95 5.14 -3.59
C TRP A 129 -7.58 4.38 -2.30
N PHE A 130 -6.29 4.21 -2.00
CA PHE A 130 -5.79 3.49 -0.82
C PHE A 130 -6.19 4.16 0.51
N MET A 131 -6.44 5.47 0.49
CA MET A 131 -6.84 6.22 1.69
C MET A 131 -8.21 5.79 2.22
N TYR A 132 -9.12 5.39 1.34
CA TYR A 132 -10.49 5.03 1.68
C TYR A 132 -10.55 3.77 2.56
N PRO A 133 -9.98 2.62 2.13
CA PRO A 133 -9.92 1.46 2.98
C PRO A 133 -9.07 1.69 4.22
N LEU A 134 -7.97 2.46 4.14
CA LEU A 134 -7.15 2.80 5.31
C LEU A 134 -7.94 3.54 6.39
N ILE A 135 -8.70 4.58 6.01
CA ILE A 135 -9.55 5.33 6.93
C ILE A 135 -10.64 4.40 7.49
N GLY A 136 -11.27 3.58 6.64
CA GLY A 136 -12.29 2.62 7.07
C GLY A 136 -11.78 1.63 8.13
N VAL A 137 -10.62 0.99 7.90
CA VAL A 137 -10.05 0.08 8.89
C VAL A 137 -9.61 0.79 10.17
N TYR A 138 -9.22 2.07 10.09
CA TYR A 138 -8.85 2.85 11.28
C TYR A 138 -10.07 3.26 12.11
N ILE A 139 -11.19 3.58 11.47
CA ILE A 139 -12.47 3.83 12.14
C ILE A 139 -12.94 2.57 12.86
N LEU A 140 -12.86 1.40 12.20
CA LEU A 140 -13.26 0.12 12.79
C LEU A 140 -12.23 -0.45 13.77
N SER A 141 -11.02 0.10 13.82
CA SER A 141 -9.93 -0.46 14.63
C SER A 141 -10.23 -0.65 16.13
N PRO A 142 -11.04 0.19 16.83
CA PRO A 142 -11.42 -0.08 18.22
C PRO A 142 -12.25 -1.35 18.37
N ILE A 143 -13.18 -1.60 17.44
CA ILE A 143 -14.04 -2.79 17.44
C ILE A 143 -13.19 -4.03 17.14
N ILE A 144 -12.34 -3.95 16.11
CA ILE A 144 -11.42 -5.03 15.76
C ILE A 144 -10.46 -5.32 16.92
N LYS A 145 -9.99 -4.28 17.64
CA LYS A 145 -9.15 -4.43 18.83
C LYS A 145 -9.85 -5.21 19.93
N THR A 146 -11.10 -4.86 20.26
CA THR A 146 -11.91 -5.60 21.23
C THR A 146 -12.05 -7.08 20.84
N PHE A 147 -12.27 -7.35 19.56
CA PHE A 147 -12.32 -8.74 19.06
C PHE A 147 -10.98 -9.46 19.26
N VAL A 148 -9.88 -8.92 18.74
CA VAL A 148 -8.58 -9.63 18.77
C VAL A 148 -8.00 -9.80 20.17
N ASP A 149 -8.35 -8.92 21.12
CA ASP A 149 -7.93 -9.05 22.53
C ASP A 149 -8.57 -10.25 23.24
N ASN A 150 -9.75 -10.66 22.79
CA ASN A 150 -10.51 -11.76 23.37
C ASN A 150 -10.48 -13.02 22.50
N ALA A 151 -9.99 -12.91 21.27
CA ALA A 151 -9.92 -14.02 20.33
C ALA A 151 -8.75 -14.94 20.65
N SER A 152 -8.99 -16.26 20.65
CA SER A 152 -7.90 -17.24 20.65
C SER A 152 -7.14 -17.20 19.33
N LEU A 153 -5.89 -17.68 19.33
CA LEU A 153 -5.10 -17.80 18.10
C LEU A 153 -5.84 -18.65 17.03
N LYS A 154 -6.54 -19.71 17.45
CA LYS A 154 -7.40 -20.52 16.57
C LYS A 154 -8.50 -19.70 15.90
N MET A 155 -9.14 -18.78 16.64
CA MET A 155 -10.17 -17.89 16.11
C MET A 155 -9.60 -16.87 15.12
N LEU A 156 -8.39 -16.35 15.38
CA LEU A 156 -7.69 -15.46 14.45
C LEU A 156 -7.33 -16.18 13.14
N PHE A 157 -6.89 -17.43 13.21
CA PHE A 157 -6.70 -18.27 12.02
C PHE A 157 -8.03 -18.49 11.29
N TYR A 158 -9.09 -18.87 12.00
CA TYR A 158 -10.40 -19.11 11.41
C TYR A 158 -10.92 -17.89 10.63
N VAL A 159 -10.96 -16.71 11.24
CA VAL A 159 -11.46 -15.50 10.56
C VAL A 159 -10.59 -15.10 9.37
N THR A 160 -9.26 -15.27 9.47
CA THR A 160 -8.32 -14.98 8.38
C THR A 160 -8.47 -15.98 7.24
N SER A 161 -8.70 -17.27 7.54
CA SER A 161 -8.98 -18.31 6.54
C SER A 161 -10.31 -18.08 5.83
N VAL A 162 -11.38 -17.73 6.57
CA VAL A 162 -12.68 -17.36 5.97
C VAL A 162 -12.50 -16.18 5.01
N TRP A 163 -11.75 -15.16 5.40
CA TRP A 163 -11.43 -14.02 4.52
C TRP A 163 -10.62 -14.46 3.29
N LEU A 164 -9.54 -15.24 3.45
CA LEU A 164 -8.74 -15.72 2.31
C LEU A 164 -9.59 -16.53 1.33
N VAL A 165 -10.49 -17.38 1.83
CA VAL A 165 -11.38 -18.18 0.98
C VAL A 165 -12.35 -17.27 0.24
N THR A 166 -13.09 -16.44 0.97
CA THR A 166 -14.20 -15.66 0.40
C THR A 166 -13.74 -14.47 -0.46
N CYS A 167 -12.65 -13.81 -0.08
CA CYS A 167 -12.18 -12.60 -0.75
C CYS A 167 -11.08 -12.84 -1.77
N SER A 168 -10.34 -13.95 -1.68
CA SER A 168 -9.19 -14.23 -2.58
C SER A 168 -9.35 -15.53 -3.37
N LEU A 169 -9.53 -16.67 -2.71
CA LEU A 169 -9.58 -17.98 -3.36
C LEU A 169 -10.78 -18.12 -4.29
N LEU A 170 -12.00 -17.88 -3.79
CA LEU A 170 -13.23 -18.02 -4.58
C LEU A 170 -13.22 -17.09 -5.80
N PRO A 171 -12.90 -15.79 -5.70
CA PRO A 171 -12.76 -14.94 -6.88
C PRO A 171 -11.68 -15.41 -7.86
N SER A 172 -10.53 -15.86 -7.37
CA SER A 172 -9.45 -16.39 -8.22
C SER A 172 -9.89 -17.62 -9.01
N VAL A 173 -10.56 -18.58 -8.36
CA VAL A 173 -11.10 -19.78 -9.00
C VAL A 173 -12.21 -19.41 -9.98
N ASN A 174 -13.09 -18.47 -9.63
CA ASN A 174 -14.19 -18.04 -10.51
C ASN A 174 -13.68 -17.51 -11.85
N VAL A 175 -12.55 -16.80 -11.86
CA VAL A 175 -11.99 -16.26 -13.11
C VAL A 175 -11.33 -17.35 -13.97
N MET A 176 -10.96 -18.50 -13.39
CA MET A 176 -10.48 -19.67 -14.13
C MET A 176 -11.60 -20.46 -14.81
N MET A 177 -12.86 -20.25 -14.40
CA MET A 177 -13.98 -21.04 -14.89
C MET A 177 -14.34 -20.70 -16.34
N GLY A 178 -14.72 -21.72 -17.10
CA GLY A 178 -15.28 -21.57 -18.45
C GLY A 178 -16.56 -20.73 -18.46
N LYS A 179 -16.97 -20.28 -19.65
CA LYS A 179 -18.14 -19.38 -19.82
C LYS A 179 -19.42 -19.94 -19.19
N ASP A 180 -19.60 -21.26 -19.21
CA ASP A 180 -20.78 -21.95 -18.69
C ASP A 180 -20.82 -22.04 -17.16
N MET A 181 -19.68 -21.83 -16.49
CA MET A 181 -19.52 -21.92 -15.03
C MET A 181 -19.18 -20.56 -14.39
N LYS A 182 -19.42 -19.46 -15.11
CA LYS A 182 -18.91 -18.10 -14.81
C LYS A 182 -19.40 -17.48 -13.48
N HIS A 183 -20.31 -18.12 -12.76
CA HIS A 183 -20.86 -17.62 -11.50
C HIS A 183 -20.87 -18.64 -10.36
N VAL A 184 -20.31 -19.83 -10.58
CA VAL A 184 -20.38 -20.94 -9.62
C VAL A 184 -19.64 -20.61 -8.33
N PHE A 185 -18.53 -19.89 -8.43
CA PHE A 185 -17.72 -19.46 -7.29
C PHE A 185 -17.86 -17.96 -7.02
N GLN A 186 -18.85 -17.30 -7.64
CA GLN A 186 -19.16 -15.91 -7.38
C GLN A 186 -20.19 -15.83 -6.26
N LEU A 187 -19.77 -15.31 -5.10
CA LEU A 187 -20.69 -14.97 -4.02
C LEU A 187 -21.67 -13.89 -4.50
N SER A 188 -22.93 -14.00 -4.09
CA SER A 188 -23.92 -12.96 -4.33
C SER A 188 -23.46 -11.64 -3.70
N PRO A 189 -23.70 -10.47 -4.33
CA PRO A 189 -23.36 -9.18 -3.74
C PRO A 189 -23.91 -8.97 -2.33
N VAL A 190 -25.09 -9.53 -2.01
CA VAL A 190 -25.69 -9.45 -0.67
C VAL A 190 -25.04 -10.40 0.35
N SER A 191 -24.34 -11.44 -0.11
CA SER A 191 -23.61 -12.40 0.73
C SER A 191 -22.10 -12.16 0.71
N ASN A 192 -21.67 -10.94 0.41
CA ASN A 192 -20.28 -10.59 0.22
C ASN A 192 -19.57 -10.34 1.56
N PHE A 193 -18.35 -10.88 1.71
CA PHE A 193 -17.49 -10.72 2.88
C PHE A 193 -16.48 -9.56 2.75
N LEU A 194 -16.61 -8.68 1.74
CA LEU A 194 -15.74 -7.50 1.52
C LEU A 194 -15.94 -6.39 2.56
N LEU A 195 -15.61 -6.65 3.83
CA LEU A 195 -15.56 -5.63 4.87
C LEU A 195 -14.45 -4.62 4.55
N ILE A 196 -14.83 -3.37 4.26
CA ILE A 196 -13.92 -2.29 3.81
C ILE A 196 -13.11 -2.74 2.59
N GLY A 197 -13.81 -3.24 1.56
CA GLY A 197 -13.17 -3.72 0.32
C GLY A 197 -12.27 -4.95 0.50
N GLY A 198 -12.42 -5.68 1.61
CA GLY A 198 -11.61 -6.87 1.92
C GLY A 198 -10.25 -6.55 2.57
N PHE A 199 -9.86 -5.28 2.71
CA PHE A 199 -8.57 -4.90 3.31
C PHE A 199 -8.49 -5.13 4.83
N THR A 200 -9.64 -5.28 5.50
CA THR A 200 -9.71 -5.69 6.91
C THR A 200 -9.01 -7.03 7.16
N GLY A 201 -9.04 -7.94 6.18
CA GLY A 201 -8.37 -9.22 6.32
C GLY A 201 -6.84 -9.11 6.35
N TYR A 202 -6.25 -8.24 5.52
CA TYR A 202 -4.81 -7.92 5.61
C TYR A 202 -4.45 -7.26 6.94
N PHE A 203 -5.33 -6.41 7.47
CA PHE A 203 -5.15 -5.74 8.75
C PHE A 203 -5.14 -6.76 9.91
N ILE A 204 -6.08 -7.71 9.94
CA ILE A 204 -6.09 -8.79 10.94
C ILE A 204 -4.92 -9.75 10.73
N LEU A 205 -4.61 -10.11 9.47
CA LEU A 205 -3.47 -10.97 9.12
C LEU A 205 -2.14 -10.41 9.64
N GLY A 206 -1.90 -9.11 9.52
CA GLY A 206 -0.71 -8.49 10.09
C GLY A 206 -0.63 -8.66 11.60
N TYR A 207 -1.73 -8.48 12.31
CA TYR A 207 -1.79 -8.74 13.75
C TYR A 207 -1.54 -10.22 14.07
N LEU A 208 -2.20 -11.15 13.37
CA LEU A 208 -2.02 -12.60 13.52
C LEU A 208 -0.54 -12.98 13.38
N LEU A 209 0.11 -12.57 12.29
CA LEU A 209 1.54 -12.85 12.07
C LEU A 209 2.41 -12.23 13.16
N SER A 210 2.04 -11.08 13.72
CA SER A 210 2.81 -10.47 14.82
C SER A 210 2.74 -11.24 16.14
N GLN A 211 1.75 -12.12 16.32
CA GLN A 211 1.63 -13.00 17.50
C GLN A 211 2.37 -14.33 17.33
N MET A 212 2.92 -14.59 16.14
CA MET A 212 3.57 -15.86 15.81
C MET A 212 5.09 -15.72 15.81
N ASP A 213 5.76 -16.85 16.05
CA ASP A 213 7.22 -16.95 15.96
C ASP A 213 7.64 -17.65 14.67
N PHE A 214 8.47 -16.96 13.87
CA PHE A 214 8.95 -17.45 12.58
C PHE A 214 10.47 -17.68 12.55
N ARG A 215 11.13 -17.77 13.72
CA ARG A 215 12.59 -17.99 13.80
C ARG A 215 13.05 -19.24 13.04
N ASN A 216 12.28 -20.31 13.10
CA ASN A 216 12.63 -21.61 12.51
C ASN A 216 12.28 -21.74 11.01
N ILE A 217 11.51 -20.81 10.44
CA ILE A 217 11.18 -20.85 9.01
C ILE A 217 12.38 -20.37 8.21
N SER A 218 12.87 -21.13 7.24
CA SER A 218 14.01 -20.74 6.40
C SER A 218 13.72 -19.46 5.61
N SER A 219 14.65 -18.49 5.65
CA SER A 219 14.55 -17.27 4.82
C SER A 219 14.65 -17.60 3.33
N PHE A 220 15.38 -18.65 2.97
CA PHE A 220 15.46 -19.13 1.59
C PHE A 220 14.12 -19.72 1.14
N ALA A 221 13.44 -20.52 1.98
CA ALA A 221 12.12 -21.04 1.67
C ALA A 221 11.08 -19.93 1.46
N LEU A 222 11.10 -18.89 2.30
CA LEU A 222 10.25 -17.71 2.14
C LEU A 222 10.54 -16.95 0.84
N LEU A 223 11.83 -16.81 0.48
CA LEU A 223 12.24 -16.15 -0.77
C LEU A 223 11.79 -16.97 -2.00
N THR A 224 11.98 -18.29 -1.98
CA THR A 224 11.53 -19.18 -3.05
C THR A 224 10.01 -19.17 -3.18
N LEU A 225 9.27 -19.16 -2.07
CA LEU A 225 7.82 -19.03 -2.08
C LEU A 225 7.39 -17.68 -2.68
N PHE A 226 8.02 -16.59 -2.26
CA PHE A 226 7.75 -15.25 -2.79
C PHE A 226 8.00 -15.17 -4.30
N ILE A 227 9.18 -15.60 -4.76
CA ILE A 227 9.56 -15.56 -6.18
C ILE A 227 8.67 -16.50 -6.98
N GLY A 228 8.49 -17.76 -6.55
CA GLY A 228 7.72 -18.76 -7.28
C GLY A 228 6.23 -18.40 -7.42
N ILE A 229 5.60 -17.92 -6.35
CA ILE A 229 4.19 -17.48 -6.40
C ILE A 229 4.07 -16.19 -7.21
N GLY A 230 5.04 -15.29 -7.14
CA GLY A 230 5.03 -14.05 -7.92
C GLY A 230 5.19 -14.28 -9.42
N THR A 231 6.13 -15.12 -9.84
CA THR A 231 6.29 -15.47 -11.25
C THR A 231 5.08 -16.24 -11.77
N PHE A 232 4.60 -17.24 -11.03
CA PHE A 232 3.42 -18.01 -11.42
C PHE A 232 2.16 -17.13 -11.48
N GLY A 233 1.93 -16.28 -10.48
CA GLY A 233 0.80 -15.37 -10.45
C GLY A 233 0.82 -14.32 -11.57
N ASN A 234 2.01 -13.83 -11.93
CA ASN A 234 2.19 -12.94 -13.08
C ASN A 234 1.83 -13.64 -14.39
N PHE A 235 2.41 -14.82 -14.63
CA PHE A 235 2.09 -15.67 -15.79
C PHE A 235 0.59 -16.01 -15.86
N PHE A 236 -0.01 -16.33 -14.72
CA PHE A 236 -1.43 -16.62 -14.62
C PHE A 236 -2.30 -15.42 -14.99
N SER A 237 -1.94 -14.22 -14.51
CA SER A 237 -2.66 -12.98 -14.81
C SER A 237 -2.60 -12.61 -16.30
N GLU A 238 -1.52 -12.98 -16.99
CA GLU A 238 -1.40 -12.83 -18.45
C GLU A 238 -2.27 -13.82 -19.22
N SER A 239 -2.30 -15.06 -18.75
CA SER A 239 -3.06 -16.14 -19.41
C SER A 239 -4.57 -15.99 -19.23
N VAL A 240 -4.99 -15.28 -18.17
CA VAL A 240 -6.40 -15.04 -17.85
C VAL A 240 -6.66 -13.54 -17.64
N PRO A 241 -6.74 -12.73 -18.73
CA PRO A 241 -6.69 -11.27 -18.66
C PRO A 241 -7.89 -10.60 -17.97
N LYS A 242 -9.01 -11.33 -17.78
CA LYS A 242 -10.22 -10.81 -17.10
C LYS A 242 -10.11 -10.77 -15.57
N THR A 243 -8.92 -11.04 -15.02
CA THR A 243 -8.60 -10.96 -13.58
C THR A 243 -8.36 -9.52 -13.09
N PHE A 244 -8.25 -8.53 -13.99
CA PHE A 244 -7.90 -7.15 -13.68
C PHE A 244 -9.15 -6.28 -13.47
N ASP A 245 -9.28 -5.71 -12.26
CA ASP A 245 -10.46 -4.96 -11.83
C ASP A 245 -10.27 -3.43 -11.90
N THR A 246 -11.27 -2.77 -12.50
CA THR A 246 -11.59 -1.34 -12.50
C THR A 246 -11.65 -0.64 -11.13
N ASN A 247 -11.78 -1.37 -10.02
CA ASN A 247 -11.88 -0.82 -8.65
C ASN A 247 -10.69 -1.16 -7.74
N ASN A 248 -9.54 -1.59 -8.28
CA ASN A 248 -8.39 -2.06 -7.50
C ASN A 248 -8.67 -3.29 -6.62
N SER A 249 -9.68 -4.12 -6.93
CA SER A 249 -9.93 -5.35 -6.16
C SER A 249 -8.86 -6.41 -6.37
N TYR A 250 -8.02 -6.27 -7.40
CA TYR A 250 -6.91 -7.17 -7.71
C TYR A 250 -6.06 -7.56 -6.49
N TYR A 251 -5.79 -6.61 -5.58
CA TYR A 251 -5.01 -6.87 -4.37
C TYR A 251 -5.65 -7.88 -3.41
N VAL A 252 -6.99 -7.95 -3.39
CA VAL A 252 -7.72 -8.88 -2.51
C VAL A 252 -8.24 -10.10 -3.26
N THR A 253 -8.60 -9.96 -4.55
CA THR A 253 -9.20 -11.03 -5.35
C THR A 253 -8.21 -11.99 -5.99
N SER A 254 -6.93 -11.60 -6.11
CA SER A 254 -5.85 -12.49 -6.55
C SER A 254 -5.30 -13.28 -5.38
N LEU A 255 -5.44 -14.61 -5.38
CA LEU A 255 -4.91 -15.51 -4.34
C LEU A 255 -3.37 -15.42 -4.20
N PHE A 256 -2.68 -15.05 -5.27
CA PHE A 256 -1.23 -14.94 -5.28
C PHE A 256 -0.74 -13.78 -4.40
N ILE A 257 -1.47 -12.66 -4.37
CA ILE A 257 -1.06 -11.46 -3.64
C ILE A 257 -1.03 -11.67 -2.11
N PRO A 258 -2.05 -12.25 -1.44
CA PRO A 258 -1.96 -12.61 -0.03
C PRO A 258 -0.79 -13.55 0.28
N ILE A 259 -0.58 -14.60 -0.52
CA ILE A 259 0.50 -15.57 -0.29
C ILE A 259 1.87 -14.89 -0.38
N MET A 260 2.09 -14.11 -1.44
CA MET A 260 3.32 -13.31 -1.59
C MET A 260 3.51 -12.34 -0.44
N SER A 261 2.44 -11.69 0.01
CA SER A 261 2.49 -10.70 1.10
C SER A 261 2.84 -11.34 2.43
N ILE A 262 2.35 -12.55 2.74
CA ILE A 262 2.74 -13.32 3.93
C ILE A 262 4.23 -13.64 3.86
N ALA A 263 4.69 -14.22 2.74
CA ALA A 263 6.09 -14.58 2.56
C ALA A 263 7.01 -13.36 2.71
N ALA A 264 6.67 -12.26 2.04
CA ALA A 264 7.44 -11.02 2.07
C ALA A 264 7.41 -10.35 3.45
N PHE A 265 6.27 -10.32 4.14
CA PHE A 265 6.18 -9.71 5.47
C PHE A 265 7.09 -10.43 6.48
N ILE A 266 7.06 -11.76 6.50
CA ILE A 266 7.92 -12.57 7.38
C ILE A 266 9.40 -12.38 6.98
N LEU A 267 9.71 -12.44 5.68
CA LEU A 267 11.07 -12.27 5.18
C LEU A 267 11.65 -10.89 5.56
N LEU A 268 10.89 -9.81 5.33
CA LEU A 268 11.31 -8.45 5.67
C LEU A 268 11.38 -8.23 7.18
N GLN A 269 10.53 -8.88 7.98
CA GLN A 269 10.65 -8.88 9.44
C GLN A 269 11.99 -9.51 9.88
N LYS A 270 12.34 -10.68 9.31
CA LYS A 270 13.61 -11.35 9.61
C LYS A 270 14.81 -10.50 9.18
N TRP A 271 14.78 -9.92 7.98
CA TRP A 271 15.82 -9.02 7.50
C TRP A 271 15.95 -7.77 8.38
N GLY A 272 14.84 -7.11 8.69
CA GLY A 272 14.81 -5.97 9.60
C GLY A 272 15.41 -6.28 10.98
N ASN A 273 15.11 -7.45 11.55
CA ASN A 273 15.65 -7.89 12.84
C ASN A 273 17.14 -8.27 12.80
N SER A 274 17.66 -8.65 11.63
CA SER A 274 19.07 -8.99 11.43
C SER A 274 19.98 -7.77 11.27
N ILE A 275 19.44 -6.59 10.91
CA ILE A 275 20.22 -5.38 10.74
C ILE A 275 20.79 -4.91 12.09
N ARG A 276 22.12 -4.84 12.18
CA ARG A 276 22.86 -4.33 13.35
C ARG A 276 23.51 -2.96 13.13
N SER A 277 23.69 -2.55 11.87
CA SER A 277 24.35 -1.27 11.55
C SER A 277 23.54 -0.09 12.04
N ARG A 278 24.13 0.71 12.94
CA ARG A 278 23.48 1.90 13.51
C ARG A 278 23.17 2.96 12.45
N GLY A 279 24.01 3.09 11.42
CA GLY A 279 23.78 4.01 10.30
C GLY A 279 22.52 3.65 9.51
N VAL A 280 22.36 2.37 9.18
CA VAL A 280 21.16 1.85 8.49
C VAL A 280 19.92 2.02 9.38
N ILE A 281 20.02 1.67 10.66
CA ILE A 281 18.91 1.85 11.61
C ILE A 281 18.47 3.31 11.66
N ASN A 282 19.41 4.24 11.85
CA ASN A 282 19.12 5.67 11.92
C ASN A 282 18.51 6.20 10.61
N PHE A 283 18.97 5.73 9.46
CA PHE A 283 18.44 6.11 8.15
C PHE A 283 16.95 5.76 8.04
N PHE A 284 16.60 4.49 8.23
CA PHE A 284 15.22 4.00 8.17
C PHE A 284 14.34 4.63 9.26
N GLU A 285 14.86 4.78 10.48
CA GLU A 285 14.18 5.47 11.57
C GLU A 285 13.85 6.93 11.24
N SER A 286 14.70 7.60 10.46
CA SER A 286 14.50 8.98 10.03
C SER A 286 13.51 9.12 8.86
N LEU A 287 13.41 8.08 8.02
CA LEU A 287 12.57 8.09 6.82
C LEU A 287 11.15 7.58 7.09
N ALA A 288 10.99 6.61 7.99
CA ALA A 288 9.69 6.00 8.29
C ALA A 288 8.57 6.98 8.73
N PRO A 289 8.85 8.09 9.46
CA PRO A 289 7.83 9.10 9.76
C PRO A 289 7.38 9.91 8.53
N LEU A 290 8.21 9.98 7.48
CA LEU A 290 7.93 10.74 6.25
C LEU A 290 7.09 9.96 5.24
N VAL A 291 6.98 8.63 5.40
CA VAL A 291 6.33 7.73 4.44
C VAL A 291 4.92 8.17 4.05
N PHE A 292 4.11 8.65 4.99
CA PHE A 292 2.75 9.09 4.68
C PHE A 292 2.74 10.34 3.79
N GLY A 293 3.62 11.32 4.07
CA GLY A 293 3.80 12.48 3.20
C GLY A 293 4.33 12.10 1.81
N ILE A 294 5.27 11.15 1.75
CA ILE A 294 5.82 10.63 0.49
C ILE A 294 4.70 9.99 -0.35
N TYR A 295 3.82 9.20 0.27
CA TYR A 295 2.65 8.64 -0.39
C TYR A 295 1.71 9.72 -0.94
N LEU A 296 1.47 10.81 -0.23
CA LEU A 296 0.55 11.84 -0.72
C LEU A 296 1.14 12.67 -1.88
N LEU A 297 2.46 12.86 -1.89
CA LEU A 297 3.15 13.74 -2.84
C LEU A 297 3.66 13.03 -4.11
N HIS A 298 4.09 11.76 -4.03
CA HIS A 298 4.89 11.13 -5.10
C HIS A 298 4.27 11.23 -6.50
N TYR A 299 2.95 11.11 -6.62
CA TYR A 299 2.28 11.20 -7.92
C TYR A 299 2.39 12.58 -8.58
N LEU A 300 2.43 13.65 -7.77
CA LEU A 300 2.70 15.00 -8.28
C LEU A 300 4.12 15.12 -8.85
N VAL A 301 5.09 14.49 -8.18
CA VAL A 301 6.47 14.46 -8.67
C VAL A 301 6.55 13.69 -9.98
N ILE A 302 5.88 12.54 -10.09
CA ILE A 302 5.78 11.77 -11.34
C ILE A 302 5.20 12.64 -12.45
N PHE A 303 4.10 13.36 -12.18
CA PHE A 303 3.43 14.22 -13.16
C PHE A 303 4.36 15.28 -13.78
N PHE A 304 5.31 15.85 -13.02
CA PHE A 304 6.27 16.81 -13.55
C PHE A 304 7.52 16.17 -14.17
N ILE A 305 8.05 15.12 -13.53
CA ILE A 305 9.29 14.48 -13.97
C ILE A 305 9.07 13.69 -15.26
N GLU A 306 7.92 13.07 -15.45
CA GLU A 306 7.68 12.21 -16.61
C GLU A 306 7.72 12.98 -17.94
N PRO A 307 6.96 14.07 -18.17
CA PRO A 307 7.02 14.81 -19.44
C PRO A 307 8.41 15.42 -19.67
N TRP A 308 9.05 15.91 -18.60
CA TRP A 308 10.42 16.43 -18.68
C TRP A 308 11.41 15.35 -19.10
N PHE A 309 11.29 14.15 -18.54
CA PHE A 309 12.18 13.02 -18.84
C PHE A 309 12.04 12.58 -20.31
N PHE A 310 10.81 12.45 -20.81
CA PHE A 310 10.56 12.09 -22.21
C PHE A 310 11.03 13.14 -23.21
N LYS A 311 10.99 14.42 -22.84
CA LYS A 311 11.45 15.51 -23.72
C LYS A 311 12.98 15.63 -23.75
N ASN A 312 13.66 15.42 -22.62
CA ASN A 312 15.07 15.76 -22.45
C ASN A 312 16.01 14.55 -22.43
N THR A 313 15.48 13.32 -22.42
CA THR A 313 16.30 12.11 -22.38
C THR A 313 15.94 11.16 -23.51
N ASN A 314 16.96 10.54 -24.11
CA ASN A 314 16.80 9.50 -25.13
C ASN A 314 16.81 8.08 -24.53
N LEU A 315 16.89 7.97 -23.19
CA LEU A 315 16.89 6.69 -22.51
C LEU A 315 15.51 6.04 -22.62
N ARG A 316 15.49 4.74 -22.91
CA ARG A 316 14.27 3.93 -23.01
C ARG A 316 14.40 2.65 -22.19
N GLY A 317 13.28 1.94 -22.02
CA GLY A 317 13.27 0.62 -21.42
C GLY A 317 13.60 0.59 -19.92
N ILE A 318 14.28 -0.47 -19.49
CA ILE A 318 14.61 -0.70 -18.07
C ILE A 318 15.46 0.43 -17.48
N PRO A 319 16.57 0.89 -18.10
CA PRO A 319 17.38 1.97 -17.54
C PRO A 319 16.59 3.28 -17.34
N ALA A 320 15.72 3.62 -18.28
CA ALA A 320 14.86 4.80 -18.18
C ALA A 320 13.87 4.71 -17.02
N THR A 321 13.30 3.53 -16.80
CA THR A 321 12.34 3.26 -15.71
C THR A 321 13.01 3.42 -14.35
N PHE A 322 14.18 2.80 -14.16
CA PHE A 322 14.91 2.89 -12.90
C PHE A 322 15.48 4.29 -12.63
N LEU A 323 15.94 5.00 -13.67
CA LEU A 323 16.39 6.38 -13.50
C LEU A 323 15.24 7.30 -13.06
N ARG A 324 14.08 7.23 -13.72
CA ARG A 324 12.88 7.97 -13.29
C ARG A 324 12.48 7.60 -11.86
N TYR A 325 12.50 6.32 -11.53
CA TYR A 325 12.17 5.84 -10.19
C TYR A 325 13.10 6.44 -9.13
N ILE A 326 14.42 6.41 -9.34
CA ILE A 326 15.40 7.00 -8.42
C ILE A 326 15.19 8.50 -8.28
N VAL A 327 14.98 9.21 -9.39
CA VAL A 327 14.73 10.66 -9.39
C VAL A 327 13.46 11.00 -8.61
N VAL A 328 12.36 10.29 -8.86
CA VAL A 328 11.08 10.51 -8.16
C VAL A 328 11.22 10.21 -6.66
N VAL A 329 11.86 9.10 -6.29
CA VAL A 329 12.14 8.77 -4.88
C VAL A 329 12.94 9.87 -4.21
N PHE A 330 14.05 10.29 -4.82
CA PHE A 330 14.94 11.30 -4.28
C PHE A 330 14.22 12.63 -4.08
N ILE A 331 13.57 13.16 -5.12
CA ILE A 331 12.85 14.43 -5.08
C ILE A 331 11.73 14.39 -4.05
N THR A 332 10.92 13.31 -4.02
CA THR A 332 9.82 13.20 -3.07
C THR A 332 10.31 13.17 -1.62
N ILE A 333 11.40 12.42 -1.34
CA ILE A 333 12.01 12.38 -0.02
C ILE A 333 12.53 13.76 0.38
N VAL A 334 13.23 14.45 -0.52
CA VAL A 334 13.77 15.79 -0.25
C VAL A 334 12.64 16.79 0.04
N ILE A 335 11.61 16.86 -0.79
CA ILE A 335 10.48 17.78 -0.59
C ILE A 335 9.79 17.50 0.75
N ILE A 336 9.43 16.25 1.03
CA ILE A 336 8.74 15.90 2.28
C ILE A 336 9.66 16.12 3.50
N ARG A 337 10.96 15.87 3.37
CA ARG A 337 11.93 16.18 4.41
C ARG A 337 11.94 17.67 4.69
N VAL A 338 12.01 18.54 3.68
CA VAL A 338 11.94 20.00 3.84
C VAL A 338 10.62 20.42 4.48
N VAL A 339 9.49 19.95 3.97
CA VAL A 339 8.14 20.22 4.52
C VAL A 339 8.04 19.81 5.98
N SER A 340 8.70 18.71 6.38
CA SER A 340 8.67 18.23 7.76
C SER A 340 9.35 19.17 8.78
N PHE A 341 10.22 20.08 8.31
CA PHE A 341 10.85 21.11 9.14
C PHE A 341 9.95 22.32 9.38
N ILE A 342 8.93 22.55 8.55
CA ILE A 342 8.07 23.74 8.65
C ILE A 342 6.96 23.49 9.68
N PRO A 343 6.93 24.22 10.82
CA PRO A 343 5.91 24.03 11.85
C PRO A 343 4.50 24.31 11.33
N GLY A 344 3.52 23.49 11.72
CA GLY A 344 2.13 23.61 11.26
C GLY A 344 1.91 22.96 9.90
N ILE A 345 2.67 23.36 8.88
CA ILE A 345 2.62 22.77 7.53
C ILE A 345 2.97 21.28 7.58
N ASN A 346 3.93 20.89 8.43
CA ASN A 346 4.28 19.48 8.63
C ASN A 346 3.07 18.62 9.01
N TYR A 347 2.22 19.07 9.93
CA TYR A 347 1.01 18.35 10.29
C TYR A 347 -0.01 18.34 9.14
N LEU A 348 -0.22 19.48 8.49
CA LEU A 348 -1.18 19.63 7.40
C LEU A 348 -0.82 18.77 6.19
N LEU A 349 0.46 18.64 5.83
CA LEU A 349 0.87 17.94 4.61
C LEU A 349 1.37 16.51 4.85
N THR A 350 1.77 16.16 6.08
CA THR A 350 2.37 14.85 6.38
C THR A 350 1.73 14.13 7.57
N GLY A 351 0.76 14.74 8.25
CA GLY A 351 0.11 14.15 9.43
C GLY A 351 1.01 14.03 10.66
N HIS A 352 2.27 14.47 10.54
CA HIS A 352 3.29 14.32 11.56
C HIS A 352 3.64 15.68 12.17
N THR A 353 3.38 15.84 13.46
CA THR A 353 3.94 16.93 14.26
C THR A 353 5.33 16.53 14.73
N ARG A 354 6.37 17.23 14.27
CA ARG A 354 7.69 17.10 14.91
C ARG A 354 7.57 17.69 16.32
N SER A 355 7.78 16.87 17.36
CA SER A 355 7.92 17.40 18.72
C SER A 355 9.07 18.40 18.69
N LYS A 356 8.81 19.64 19.11
CA LYS A 356 9.91 20.55 19.49
C LYS A 356 10.71 19.78 20.54
N LYS A 357 11.96 19.48 20.21
CA LYS A 357 12.92 19.02 21.21
C LYS A 357 13.45 20.24 21.92
#